data_AF-A0A2V4MV94-F1
#
_entry.id   AF-A0A2V4MV94-F1
#
_cell.length_a   1.000
_cell.length_b   1.000
_cell.length_c   1.000
_cell.angle_alpha   90.00
_cell.angle_beta   90.00
_cell.angle_gamma   90.00
#
_symmetry.space_group_name_H-M   'P 1'
#
loop_
_entity.id
_entity.type
_entity.pdbx_description
1 polymer ?
#
loop_
_entity_poly.entity_id
_entity_poly.type
_entity_poly.pdbx_seq_one_letter_code
_entity_poly.pdbx_strand_id
1 'polypeptide(L)'
;MTDIPAENLSPSWPAALDTREPLPRVGEERELLTAFLDWHRATFELKLTGLAAEQVAQRSVAPSGLSLHGLVRHLAGVERWWFALQFAGEQLPLLYYTDEQPDLDFDFAAAGVDLAADLAVWRAECARSRAIVAAAPPL
;
A
#
# COMPACT_ATOMS: atom_id res chain seq x y z
N MET A 1 32.08 -12.81 -4.44
CA MET A 1 30.75 -12.24 -4.14
C MET A 1 30.39 -12.79 -2.77
N THR A 2 30.26 -11.95 -1.75
CA THR A 2 29.96 -12.42 -0.39
C THR A 2 28.48 -12.80 -0.33
N ASP A 3 28.16 -13.97 0.22
CA ASP A 3 26.77 -14.40 0.39
C ASP A 3 26.02 -13.41 1.29
N ILE A 4 24.79 -13.06 0.89
CA ILE A 4 23.91 -12.19 1.68
C ILE A 4 23.46 -12.98 2.91
N PRO A 5 23.65 -12.47 4.13
CA PRO A 5 23.16 -13.12 5.33
C PRO A 5 21.65 -13.41 5.26
N ALA A 6 21.21 -14.58 5.71
CA ALA A 6 19.84 -15.04 5.56
C ALA A 6 18.82 -14.09 6.21
N GLU A 7 19.21 -13.43 7.31
CA GLU A 7 18.42 -12.42 8.01
C GLU A 7 18.16 -11.15 7.19
N ASN A 8 18.95 -10.90 6.14
CA ASN A 8 18.76 -9.77 5.23
C ASN A 8 17.89 -10.11 4.02
N LEU A 9 17.53 -11.39 3.85
CA LEU A 9 16.57 -11.79 2.82
C LEU A 9 15.15 -11.40 3.24
N SER A 10 14.30 -11.16 2.25
CA SER A 10 12.88 -10.97 2.53
C SER A 10 12.31 -12.23 3.18
N PRO A 11 11.44 -12.09 4.19
CA PRO A 11 10.81 -13.24 4.83
C PRO A 11 10.05 -14.05 3.78
N SER A 12 10.17 -15.38 3.85
CA SER A 12 9.24 -16.27 3.18
C SER A 12 8.00 -16.39 4.05
N TRP A 13 6.84 -16.04 3.48
CA TRP A 13 5.57 -16.28 4.15
C TRP A 13 5.17 -17.76 3.98
N PRO A 14 4.67 -18.43 5.03
CA PRO A 14 4.05 -19.73 4.89
C PRO A 14 2.98 -19.70 3.79
N ALA A 15 2.86 -20.79 3.02
CA ALA A 15 1.86 -20.89 1.95
C ALA A 15 0.41 -20.67 2.44
N ALA A 16 0.14 -20.91 3.73
CA ALA A 16 -1.17 -20.65 4.33
C ALA A 16 -1.46 -19.14 4.53
N LEU A 17 -0.44 -18.29 4.54
CA LEU A 17 -0.56 -16.84 4.69
C LEU A 17 -0.45 -16.11 3.33
N ASP A 18 0.35 -16.63 2.39
CA ASP A 18 0.54 -16.01 1.08
C ASP A 18 -0.65 -16.25 0.15
N THR A 19 -1.57 -15.28 0.10
CA THR A 19 -2.76 -15.32 -0.75
C THR A 19 -2.56 -14.69 -2.13
N ARG A 20 -1.31 -14.39 -2.53
CA ARG A 20 -1.05 -13.73 -3.82
C ARG A 20 -1.27 -14.71 -4.97
N GLU A 21 -2.07 -14.29 -5.94
CA GLU A 21 -2.17 -15.03 -7.19
C GLU A 21 -0.88 -14.90 -8.01
N PRO A 22 -0.39 -15.96 -8.67
CA PRO A 22 0.76 -15.87 -9.54
C PRO A 22 0.54 -14.84 -10.65
N LEU A 23 1.53 -13.97 -10.88
CA LEU A 23 1.44 -12.99 -11.95
C LEU A 23 1.37 -13.66 -13.32
N PRO A 24 0.40 -13.31 -14.18
CA PRO A 24 0.35 -13.78 -15.55
C PRO A 24 1.59 -13.31 -16.32
N ARG A 25 2.15 -14.18 -17.16
CA ARG A 25 3.32 -13.86 -18.00
C ARG A 25 2.95 -13.32 -19.37
N VAL A 26 1.71 -13.56 -19.79
CA VAL A 26 1.10 -13.15 -21.06
C VAL A 26 -0.36 -12.84 -20.77
N GLY A 27 -0.92 -11.84 -21.46
CA GLY A 27 -2.28 -11.37 -21.24
C GLY A 27 -2.46 -9.99 -21.88
N GLU A 28 -3.69 -9.50 -21.87
CA GLU A 28 -3.99 -8.14 -22.33
C GLU A 28 -3.39 -7.10 -21.37
N GLU A 29 -3.08 -5.90 -21.86
CA GLU A 29 -2.38 -4.88 -21.06
C GLU A 29 -3.07 -4.60 -19.72
N ARG A 30 -4.40 -4.42 -19.74
CA ARG A 30 -5.20 -4.19 -18.53
C ARG A 30 -5.10 -5.36 -17.55
N GLU A 31 -5.16 -6.59 -18.04
CA GLU A 31 -5.07 -7.79 -17.22
C GLU A 31 -3.72 -7.85 -16.51
N LEU A 32 -2.63 -7.65 -17.26
CA LEU A 32 -1.28 -7.66 -16.71
C LEU A 32 -1.07 -6.56 -15.66
N LEU A 33 -1.48 -5.32 -15.95
CA LEU A 33 -1.29 -4.18 -15.05
C LEU A 33 -2.13 -4.32 -13.77
N THR A 34 -3.38 -4.78 -13.88
CA THR A 34 -4.24 -4.98 -12.70
C THR A 34 -3.78 -6.13 -11.83
N ALA A 35 -3.36 -7.25 -12.43
CA ALA A 35 -2.75 -8.36 -11.69
C ALA A 35 -1.47 -7.92 -10.96
N PHE A 36 -0.64 -7.09 -11.60
CA PHE A 36 0.57 -6.52 -10.98
C PHE A 36 0.24 -5.69 -9.74
N LEU A 37 -0.76 -4.80 -9.84
CA LEU A 37 -1.20 -3.99 -8.70
C LEU A 37 -1.76 -4.84 -7.56
N ASP A 38 -2.61 -5.82 -7.86
CA ASP A 38 -3.19 -6.69 -6.83
C ASP A 38 -2.13 -7.57 -6.14
N TRP A 39 -1.14 -8.06 -6.88
CA TRP A 39 0.00 -8.77 -6.30
C TRP A 39 0.81 -7.89 -5.34
N HIS A 40 1.06 -6.63 -5.70
CA HIS A 40 1.79 -5.70 -4.83
C HIS A 40 0.98 -5.26 -3.61
N ARG A 41 -0.33 -5.04 -3.74
CA ARG A 41 -1.24 -4.78 -2.61
C ARG A 41 -1.20 -5.94 -1.62
N ALA A 42 -1.39 -7.16 -2.11
CA ALA A 42 -1.31 -8.35 -1.25
C ALA A 42 0.09 -8.55 -0.64
N THR A 43 1.17 -8.27 -1.40
CA THR A 43 2.54 -8.28 -0.85
C THR A 43 2.72 -7.29 0.29
N PHE A 44 2.13 -6.09 0.19
CA PHE A 44 2.21 -5.11 1.27
C PHE A 44 1.45 -5.56 2.52
N GLU A 45 0.25 -6.15 2.38
CA GLU A 45 -0.44 -6.77 3.51
C GLU A 45 0.38 -7.86 4.19
N LEU A 46 1.03 -8.73 3.40
CA LEU A 46 1.93 -9.76 3.94
C LEU A 46 3.07 -9.18 4.77
N LYS A 47 3.64 -8.04 4.35
CA LYS A 47 4.70 -7.35 5.11
C LYS A 47 4.22 -6.81 6.46
N LEU A 48 2.92 -6.65 6.67
CA LEU A 48 2.34 -6.20 7.93
C LEU A 48 2.00 -7.38 8.87
N THR A 49 2.04 -8.62 8.38
CA THR A 49 1.67 -9.79 9.17
C THR A 49 2.67 -10.07 10.29
N GLY A 50 2.15 -10.41 11.48
CA GLY A 50 2.98 -10.79 12.63
C GLY A 50 3.74 -9.64 13.30
N LEU A 51 3.53 -8.39 12.87
CA LEU A 51 4.17 -7.22 13.49
C LEU A 51 3.37 -6.70 14.68
N ALA A 52 4.05 -6.36 15.76
CA ALA A 52 3.48 -5.61 16.87
C ALA A 52 3.21 -4.14 16.47
N ALA A 53 2.26 -3.48 17.11
CA ALA A 53 1.87 -2.11 16.79
C ALA A 53 3.08 -1.14 16.85
N GLU A 54 3.98 -1.36 17.81
CA GLU A 54 5.21 -0.58 17.98
C GLU A 54 6.15 -0.72 16.77
N GLN A 55 6.25 -1.92 16.19
CA GLN A 55 7.09 -2.18 15.03
C GLN A 55 6.50 -1.54 13.77
N VAL A 56 5.17 -1.51 13.64
CA VAL A 56 4.51 -0.88 12.48
C VAL A 56 4.66 0.64 12.52
N ALA A 57 4.64 1.24 13.72
CA ALA A 57 4.86 2.67 13.93
C ALA A 57 6.35 3.07 13.90
N GLN A 58 7.27 2.11 13.96
CA GLN A 58 8.69 2.38 14.02
C GLN A 58 9.19 3.04 12.74
N ARG A 59 9.94 4.14 12.89
CA ARG A 59 10.64 4.81 11.78
C ARG A 59 11.84 3.98 11.34
N SER A 60 12.04 3.87 10.04
CA SER A 60 13.02 2.97 9.42
C SER A 60 14.47 3.31 9.81
N VAL A 61 14.84 4.58 9.70
CA VAL A 61 16.18 5.09 10.04
C VAL A 61 16.12 6.60 10.21
N ALA A 62 16.81 7.16 11.20
CA ALA A 62 16.94 8.61 11.31
C ALA A 62 17.75 9.18 10.12
N PRO A 63 17.36 10.33 9.54
CA PRO A 63 16.28 11.23 9.94
C PRO A 63 14.90 10.94 9.28
N SER A 64 14.75 9.82 8.57
CA SER A 64 13.51 9.50 7.84
C SER A 64 12.30 9.31 8.75
N GLY A 65 11.16 9.90 8.36
CA GLY A 65 9.84 9.64 8.96
C GLY A 65 9.18 8.34 8.46
N LEU A 66 9.79 7.66 7.49
CA LEU A 66 9.21 6.48 6.84
C LEU A 66 8.96 5.36 7.87
N SER A 67 7.70 4.92 7.95
CA SER A 67 7.24 3.81 8.78
C SER A 67 6.23 2.97 7.99
N LEU A 68 5.97 1.74 8.43
CA LEU A 68 4.98 0.88 7.77
C LEU A 68 3.56 1.43 7.94
N HIS A 69 3.26 2.01 9.11
CA HIS A 69 1.98 2.68 9.34
C HIS A 69 1.79 3.88 8.40
N GLY A 70 2.81 4.73 8.28
CA GLY A 70 2.74 5.86 7.36
C GLY A 70 2.63 5.42 5.90
N LEU A 71 3.26 4.30 5.53
CA LEU A 71 3.09 3.71 4.20
C LEU A 71 1.64 3.27 3.93
N VAL A 72 0.90 2.76 4.91
CA VAL A 72 -0.53 2.43 4.72
C VAL A 72 -1.32 3.69 4.36
N ARG A 73 -1.10 4.78 5.09
CA ARG A 73 -1.74 6.08 4.85
C ARG A 73 -1.38 6.67 3.50
N HIS A 74 -0.08 6.66 3.19
CA HIS A 74 0.47 7.12 1.93
C HIS A 74 -0.14 6.36 0.75
N LEU A 75 -0.17 5.02 0.82
CA LEU A 75 -0.73 4.19 -0.24
C LEU A 75 -2.24 4.41 -0.42
N ALA A 76 -3.00 4.70 0.64
CA ALA A 76 -4.39 5.13 0.52
C ALA A 76 -4.52 6.44 -0.29
N GLY A 77 -3.67 7.42 0.01
CA GLY A 77 -3.58 8.67 -0.74
C GLY A 77 -3.18 8.45 -2.21
N VAL A 78 -2.21 7.59 -2.48
CA VAL A 78 -1.73 7.26 -3.83
C VAL A 78 -2.83 6.60 -4.68
N GLU A 79 -3.59 5.66 -4.10
CA GLU A 79 -4.75 5.04 -4.77
C GLU A 79 -5.81 6.09 -5.13
N ARG A 80 -6.19 6.94 -4.16
CA ARG A 80 -7.15 8.03 -4.39
C ARG A 80 -6.68 9.00 -5.45
N TRP A 81 -5.43 9.43 -5.36
CA TRP A 81 -4.84 10.42 -6.25
C TRP A 81 -4.88 9.93 -7.70
N TRP A 82 -4.31 8.77 -7.97
CA TRP A 82 -4.18 8.31 -9.36
C TRP A 82 -5.49 7.84 -9.96
N PHE A 83 -6.28 7.05 -9.23
CA PHE A 83 -7.49 6.45 -9.81
C PHE A 83 -8.71 7.38 -9.70
N ALA A 84 -9.01 7.89 -8.51
CA ALA A 84 -10.21 8.69 -8.32
C ALA A 84 -10.04 10.12 -8.85
N LEU A 85 -8.97 10.81 -8.46
CA LEU A 85 -8.79 12.24 -8.81
C LEU A 85 -8.27 12.41 -10.24
N GLN A 86 -7.16 11.76 -10.60
CA GLN A 86 -6.51 11.98 -11.89
C GLN A 86 -7.20 11.24 -13.03
N PHE A 87 -7.46 9.94 -12.88
CA PHE A 87 -8.04 9.13 -13.96
C PHE A 87 -9.56 9.32 -14.10
N ALA A 88 -10.32 9.21 -13.00
CA ALA A 88 -11.78 9.34 -13.03
C ALA A 88 -12.30 10.78 -12.92
N GLY A 89 -11.44 11.75 -12.55
CA GLY A 89 -11.82 13.16 -12.41
C GLY A 89 -12.73 13.47 -11.22
N GLU A 90 -12.83 12.55 -10.25
CA GLU A 90 -13.66 12.75 -9.05
C GLU A 90 -13.14 13.93 -8.22
N GLN A 91 -14.05 14.60 -7.51
CA GLN A 91 -13.72 15.72 -6.62
C GLN A 91 -13.79 15.24 -5.17
N LEU A 92 -12.71 14.65 -4.68
CA LEU A 92 -12.58 14.16 -3.30
C LEU A 92 -11.49 14.94 -2.55
N PRO A 93 -11.59 15.07 -1.22
CA PRO A 93 -10.48 15.60 -0.44
C PRO A 93 -9.28 14.64 -0.49
N LEU A 94 -8.09 15.22 -0.41
CA LEU A 94 -6.85 14.47 -0.21
C LEU A 94 -6.87 13.77 1.15
N LEU A 95 -6.23 12.60 1.22
CA LEU A 95 -6.04 11.85 2.45
C LEU A 95 -4.69 12.21 3.06
N TYR A 96 -4.66 12.44 4.37
CA TYR A 96 -3.44 12.70 5.14
C TYR A 96 -2.55 13.76 4.49
N TYR A 97 -3.14 14.90 4.12
CA TYR A 97 -2.45 16.03 3.49
C TYR A 97 -3.17 17.35 3.80
N THR A 98 -2.41 18.39 4.10
CA THR A 98 -2.83 19.79 3.95
C THR A 98 -1.67 20.61 3.38
N ASP A 99 -1.95 21.81 2.87
CA ASP A 99 -0.90 22.70 2.34
C ASP A 99 0.13 23.08 3.43
N GLU A 100 -0.31 23.18 4.69
CA GLU A 100 0.55 23.46 5.85
C GLU A 100 1.33 22.22 6.33
N GLN A 101 0.81 21.02 6.08
CA GLN A 101 1.39 19.75 6.55
C GLN A 101 1.29 18.68 5.45
N PRO A 102 2.23 18.69 4.48
CA PRO A 102 2.16 17.82 3.31
C PRO A 102 2.46 16.34 3.64
N ASP A 103 3.15 16.07 4.75
CA ASP A 103 3.62 14.73 5.13
C ASP A 103 2.78 14.12 6.28
N LEU A 104 1.49 14.45 6.39
CA LEU A 104 0.60 13.97 7.49
C LEU A 104 0.40 12.44 7.50
N ASP A 105 0.72 11.77 6.40
CA ASP A 105 0.81 10.31 6.33
C ASP A 105 1.97 9.77 7.20
N PHE A 106 3.08 10.49 7.31
CA PHE A 106 4.26 10.11 8.11
C PHE A 106 4.43 10.90 9.42
N ASP A 107 3.83 12.08 9.52
CA ASP A 107 3.89 12.97 10.68
C ASP A 107 2.77 12.70 11.70
N PHE A 108 2.85 11.53 12.34
CA PHE A 108 1.94 11.11 13.40
C PHE A 108 2.67 10.79 14.70
N ALA A 109 1.95 10.87 15.82
CA ALA A 109 2.44 10.38 17.10
C ALA A 109 2.37 8.85 17.13
N ALA A 110 3.47 8.19 17.49
CA ALA A 110 3.51 6.72 17.55
C ALA A 110 2.52 6.13 18.58
N ALA A 111 2.20 6.88 19.64
CA ALA A 111 1.15 6.51 20.58
C ALA A 111 -0.23 6.73 19.95
N GLY A 112 -1.05 5.67 19.90
CA GLY A 112 -2.42 5.74 19.39
C GLY A 112 -2.57 5.47 17.88
N VAL A 113 -1.58 4.84 17.26
CA VAL A 113 -1.69 4.31 15.89
C VAL A 113 -2.81 3.28 15.82
N ASP A 114 -3.83 3.55 14.99
CA ASP A 114 -4.88 2.59 14.65
C ASP A 114 -4.63 2.04 13.24
N LEU A 115 -3.75 1.04 13.17
CA LEU A 115 -3.41 0.37 11.92
C LEU A 115 -4.65 -0.26 11.27
N ALA A 116 -5.60 -0.78 12.05
CA ALA A 116 -6.77 -1.46 11.52
C ALA A 116 -7.69 -0.47 10.80
N ALA A 117 -7.90 0.71 11.37
CA ALA A 117 -8.67 1.78 10.74
C ALA A 117 -7.99 2.27 9.46
N ASP A 118 -6.68 2.54 9.49
CA ASP A 118 -5.96 3.04 8.31
C ASP A 118 -5.85 1.98 7.21
N LEU A 119 -5.73 0.69 7.56
CA LEU A 119 -5.86 -0.42 6.61
C LEU A 119 -7.24 -0.49 5.97
N ALA A 120 -8.31 -0.25 6.74
CA ALA A 120 -9.66 -0.22 6.19
C ALA A 120 -9.84 0.93 5.19
N VAL A 121 -9.26 2.10 5.46
CA VAL A 121 -9.23 3.23 4.52
C VAL A 121 -8.49 2.86 3.25
N TRP A 122 -7.26 2.33 3.37
CA TRP A 122 -6.48 1.92 2.20
C TRP A 122 -7.18 0.85 1.35
N ARG A 123 -7.76 -0.19 1.98
CA ARG A 123 -8.52 -1.24 1.29
C ARG A 123 -9.75 -0.69 0.58
N ALA A 124 -10.43 0.30 1.16
CA ALA A 124 -11.56 0.97 0.53
C ALA A 124 -11.11 1.74 -0.72
N GLU A 125 -9.97 2.43 -0.68
CA GLU A 125 -9.40 3.09 -1.87
C GLU A 125 -8.95 2.08 -2.92
N CYS A 126 -8.31 0.96 -2.55
CA CYS A 126 -8.01 -0.12 -3.52
C CYS A 126 -9.28 -0.67 -4.18
N ALA A 127 -10.36 -0.86 -3.42
CA ALA A 127 -11.63 -1.33 -3.97
C ALA A 127 -12.23 -0.31 -4.95
N ARG A 128 -12.15 0.99 -4.62
CA ARG A 128 -12.54 2.08 -5.53
C ARG A 128 -11.71 2.06 -6.81
N SER A 129 -10.38 1.96 -6.71
CA SER A 129 -9.48 1.87 -7.86
C SER A 129 -9.85 0.71 -8.78
N ARG A 130 -10.16 -0.48 -8.22
CA ARG A 130 -10.62 -1.63 -9.02
C ARG A 130 -11.94 -1.33 -9.74
N ALA A 131 -12.90 -0.73 -9.06
CA ALA A 131 -14.18 -0.38 -9.67
C ALA A 131 -14.03 0.62 -10.83
N ILE A 132 -13.18 1.64 -10.64
CA ILE A 132 -12.86 2.64 -11.67
C ILE A 132 -12.24 1.98 -12.91
N VAL A 133 -11.21 1.14 -12.72
CA VAL A 133 -10.54 0.45 -13.83
C VAL A 133 -11.47 -0.54 -14.54
N ALA A 134 -12.32 -1.25 -13.80
CA ALA A 134 -13.29 -2.18 -14.38
C ALA A 134 -14.33 -1.47 -15.26
N ALA A 135 -14.74 -0.25 -14.87
CA ALA A 135 -15.69 0.55 -15.62
C ALA A 135 -15.07 1.28 -16.83
N ALA A 136 -13.74 1.40 -16.89
CA ALA A 136 -13.06 2.08 -17.97
C ALA A 136 -13.20 1.33 -19.31
N PRO A 137 -13.44 2.02 -20.43
CA PRO A 137 -13.45 1.39 -21.76
C PRO A 137 -12.06 0.79 -22.07
N PRO A 138 -11.98 -0.30 -22.85
CA PRO A 138 -10.70 -0.82 -23.33
C PRO A 138 -9.95 0.25 -24.11
N LEU A 139 -8.62 0.14 -24.12
CA LEU A 139 -7.74 1.02 -24.90
C LEU A 139 -7.93 0.79 -26.42
#